data_AF-A0AAP0EXN1-F1
#
_entry.id   AF-A0AAP0EXN1-F1
#
_cell.length_a   1.000
_cell.length_b   1.000
_cell.length_c   1.000
_cell.angle_alpha   90.00
_cell.angle_beta   90.00
_cell.angle_gamma   90.00
#
_symmetry.space_group_name_H-M   'P 1'
#
loop_
_entity.id
_entity.type
_entity.pdbx_description
1 polymer ?
#
loop_
_entity_poly.entity_id
_entity_poly.type
_entity_poly.pdbx_seq_one_letter_code
_entity_poly.pdbx_strand_id
1 'polypeptide(L)'
;MTYPDSAPVSAEDVDRRLRCDPQVEDCKEVVYEWTGKCRSCQGTGFVSYFNKRGKETTCKCIPCLGIGYVQKFTTRKDIEVMEDLDNGKPP
;
A
#
# COMPACT_ATOMS: atom_id res chain seq x y z
N MET A 1 7.03 6.50 -13.23
CA MET A 1 6.69 5.31 -14.05
C MET A 1 6.85 4.11 -13.13
N THR A 2 5.82 3.28 -12.96
CA THR A 2 6.00 1.95 -12.38
C THR A 2 7.04 1.19 -13.19
N TYR A 3 7.93 0.46 -12.52
CA TYR A 3 8.80 -0.48 -13.23
C TYR A 3 7.92 -1.51 -13.96
N PRO A 4 8.25 -1.89 -15.22
CA PRO A 4 7.50 -2.93 -15.93
C PRO A 4 7.35 -4.17 -15.04
N ASP A 5 6.18 -4.80 -15.05
CA ASP A 5 5.91 -6.05 -14.32
C ASP A 5 5.91 -5.95 -12.77
N SER A 6 5.79 -4.74 -12.23
CA SER A 6 5.58 -4.55 -10.78
C SER A 6 4.17 -4.97 -10.34
N ALA A 7 4.12 -5.93 -9.41
CA ALA A 7 2.90 -6.43 -8.78
C ALA A 7 2.94 -6.21 -7.26
N PRO A 8 1.79 -6.21 -6.58
CA PRO A 8 1.76 -6.22 -5.12
C PRO A 8 2.49 -7.44 -4.57
N VAL A 9 3.12 -7.29 -3.41
CA VAL A 9 3.83 -8.40 -2.73
C VAL A 9 2.82 -9.49 -2.36
N SER A 10 3.22 -10.75 -2.55
CA SER A 10 2.41 -11.92 -2.21
C SER A 10 2.31 -12.11 -0.69
N ALA A 11 1.22 -12.74 -0.22
CA ALA A 11 1.05 -13.04 1.20
C ALA A 11 2.14 -13.99 1.74
N GLU A 12 2.64 -14.91 0.89
CA GLU A 12 3.70 -15.86 1.24
C GLU A 12 5.03 -15.15 1.50
N ASP A 13 5.37 -14.15 0.69
CA ASP A 13 6.58 -13.35 0.88
C ASP A 13 6.52 -12.49 2.14
N VAL A 14 5.33 -11.98 2.48
CA VAL A 14 5.07 -11.23 3.72
C VAL A 14 5.23 -12.14 4.93
N ASP A 15 4.60 -13.32 4.92
CA ASP A 15 4.67 -14.28 6.02
C ASP A 15 6.10 -14.78 6.26
N ARG A 16 6.89 -15.00 5.18
CA ARG A 16 8.31 -15.34 5.31
C ARG A 16 9.11 -14.26 6.04
N ARG A 17 8.82 -12.97 5.79
CA ARG A 17 9.50 -11.85 6.47
C ARG A 17 9.12 -11.74 7.95
N LEU A 18 7.87 -12.02 8.29
CA LEU A 18 7.39 -12.03 9.67
C LEU A 18 8.07 -13.11 10.53
N ARG A 19 8.57 -14.19 9.92
CA ARG A 19 9.29 -15.27 10.61
C ARG A 19 10.79 -14.99 10.82
N CYS A 20 11.32 -13.87 10.30
CA CYS A 20 12.72 -13.51 10.49
C CYS A 20 13.02 -13.23 11.98
N ASP A 21 14.14 -13.73 12.50
CA ASP A 21 14.64 -13.34 13.82
C ASP A 21 15.49 -12.05 13.70
N PRO A 22 14.98 -10.88 14.14
CA PRO A 22 15.67 -9.62 13.97
C PRO A 22 16.97 -9.51 14.79
N GLN A 23 17.20 -10.38 15.78
CA GLN A 23 18.47 -10.39 16.53
C GLN A 23 19.62 -11.06 15.75
N VAL A 24 19.30 -11.94 14.79
CA VAL A 24 20.29 -12.75 14.08
C VAL A 24 20.51 -12.27 12.65
N GLU A 25 19.47 -11.79 11.96
CA GLU A 25 19.49 -11.58 10.51
C GLU A 25 19.37 -10.11 10.05
N ASP A 26 19.63 -9.12 10.93
CA ASP A 26 19.56 -7.67 10.63
C ASP A 26 18.23 -7.23 9.98
N CYS A 27 17.15 -7.91 10.36
CA CYS A 27 15.79 -7.55 9.96
C CYS A 27 15.29 -6.39 10.84
N LYS A 28 14.66 -5.37 10.24
CA LYS A 28 13.93 -4.36 11.03
C LYS A 28 12.83 -5.05 11.83
N GLU A 29 12.62 -4.66 13.09
CA GLU A 29 11.52 -5.15 13.94
C GLU A 29 10.19 -4.62 13.39
N VAL A 30 9.65 -5.29 12.36
CA VAL A 30 8.35 -5.01 11.77
C VAL A 30 7.34 -5.91 12.46
N VAL A 31 6.49 -5.33 13.30
CA VAL A 31 5.53 -6.12 14.09
C VAL A 31 4.42 -6.66 13.19
N TYR A 32 3.97 -5.88 12.20
CA TYR A 32 3.03 -6.36 11.17
C TYR A 32 3.33 -5.73 9.81
N GLU A 33 3.31 -6.55 8.76
CA GLU A 33 3.45 -6.18 7.35
C GLU A 33 2.24 -6.72 6.57
N TRP A 34 1.66 -5.92 5.68
CA TRP A 34 0.58 -6.38 4.80
C TRP A 34 0.47 -5.54 3.52
N THR A 35 -0.15 -6.10 2.49
CA THR A 35 -0.51 -5.37 1.27
C THR A 35 -1.87 -4.70 1.47
N GLY A 36 -1.91 -3.37 1.49
CA GLY A 36 -3.14 -2.59 1.62
C GLY A 36 -3.47 -1.78 0.37
N LYS A 37 -4.74 -1.42 0.19
CA LYS A 37 -5.18 -0.50 -0.87
C LYS A 37 -4.51 0.85 -0.68
N CYS A 38 -4.09 1.43 -1.80
CA CYS A 38 -3.58 2.78 -1.83
C CYS A 38 -4.72 3.75 -1.51
N ARG A 39 -4.56 4.52 -0.42
CA ARG A 39 -5.57 5.47 0.06
C ARG A 39 -5.89 6.57 -0.95
N SER A 40 -4.95 6.91 -1.84
CA SER A 40 -5.10 8.00 -2.79
C SER A 40 -5.94 7.63 -4.02
N CYS A 41 -5.91 6.37 -4.45
CA CYS A 41 -6.66 5.90 -5.61
C CYS A 41 -7.66 4.79 -5.29
N GLN A 42 -7.80 4.41 -4.02
CA GLN A 42 -8.74 3.40 -3.54
C GLN A 42 -8.63 2.05 -4.28
N GLY A 43 -7.41 1.62 -4.58
CA GLY A 43 -7.18 0.35 -5.29
C GLY A 43 -7.20 0.45 -6.81
N THR A 44 -7.62 1.57 -7.41
CA THR A 44 -7.73 1.68 -8.88
C THR A 44 -6.40 1.86 -9.59
N GLY A 45 -5.39 2.39 -8.90
CA GLY A 45 -4.12 2.78 -9.51
C GLY A 45 -4.15 4.10 -10.28
N PHE A 46 -5.32 4.74 -10.44
CA PHE A 46 -5.48 6.00 -11.17
C PHE A 46 -6.15 7.07 -10.31
N VAL A 47 -5.84 8.33 -10.58
CA VAL A 47 -6.47 9.48 -9.93
C VAL A 47 -6.89 10.46 -11.01
N SER A 48 -8.14 10.92 -10.94
CA SER A 48 -8.67 11.96 -11.80
C SER A 48 -8.43 13.34 -11.19
N TYR A 49 -7.85 14.24 -11.98
CA TYR A 49 -7.70 15.64 -11.63
C TYR A 49 -8.54 16.50 -12.56
N PHE A 50 -9.34 17.41 -11.99
CA PHE A 50 -10.05 18.42 -12.76
C PHE A 50 -9.21 19.68 -12.83
N ASN A 51 -8.97 20.19 -14.05
CA ASN A 51 -8.34 21.48 -14.19
C ASN A 51 -9.34 22.62 -13.93
N LYS A 52 -8.85 23.87 -13.82
CA LYS A 52 -9.69 25.06 -13.63
C LYS A 52 -10.73 25.28 -14.75
N ARG A 53 -10.60 24.60 -15.88
CA ARG A 53 -11.52 24.65 -17.03
C ARG A 53 -12.51 23.47 -17.04
N GLY A 54 -12.57 22.67 -15.98
CA GLY A 54 -13.47 21.52 -15.85
C GLY A 54 -13.08 20.30 -16.68
N LYS A 55 -11.93 20.29 -17.36
CA LYS A 55 -11.47 19.12 -18.11
C LYS A 55 -10.85 18.12 -17.13
N GLU A 56 -11.37 16.90 -17.14
CA GLU A 56 -10.83 15.76 -16.41
C GLU A 56 -9.56 15.25 -17.09
N THR A 57 -8.52 15.04 -16.29
CA THR A 57 -7.30 14.36 -16.69
C THR A 57 -7.07 13.20 -15.73
N THR A 58 -7.16 11.98 -16.24
CA THR A 58 -6.84 10.76 -15.48
C THR A 58 -5.34 10.47 -15.57
N CYS A 59 -4.68 10.41 -14.42
CA CYS A 59 -3.26 10.11 -14.31
C CYS A 59 -3.03 8.86 -13.47
N LYS A 60 -1.87 8.22 -13.64
CA LYS A 60 -1.44 7.18 -12.69
C LYS A 60 -1.28 7.79 -11.30
N CYS A 61 -1.77 7.07 -10.29
CA CYS A 61 -1.64 7.45 -8.90
C CYS A 61 -0.16 7.45 -8.51
N ILE A 62 0.39 8.60 -8.12
CA ILE A 62 1.81 8.74 -7.78
C ILE A 62 2.18 7.87 -6.55
N PRO A 63 1.42 7.87 -5.44
CA PRO A 63 1.78 7.08 -4.25
C PRO A 63 1.93 5.57 -4.46
N CYS A 64 1.11 4.97 -5.32
CA CYS A 64 1.23 3.54 -5.66
C CYS A 64 1.83 3.30 -7.04
N LEU A 65 2.34 4.36 -7.68
CA LEU A 65 2.90 4.37 -9.04
C LEU A 65 1.99 3.80 -10.14
N GLY A 66 0.69 3.58 -9.88
CA GLY A 66 -0.23 2.90 -10.80
C GLY A 66 -0.67 1.49 -10.39
N ILE A 67 -0.14 0.92 -9.30
CA ILE A 67 -0.45 -0.45 -8.85
C ILE A 67 -1.82 -0.56 -8.16
N GLY A 68 -2.27 0.51 -7.51
CA GLY A 68 -3.49 0.52 -6.70
C GLY A 68 -3.30 0.06 -5.27
N TYR A 69 -2.21 -0.65 -4.98
CA TYR A 69 -1.87 -1.19 -3.66
C TYR A 69 -0.49 -0.73 -3.23
N VAL A 70 -0.26 -0.71 -1.91
CA VAL A 70 1.01 -0.36 -1.28
C VAL A 70 1.30 -1.32 -0.15
N GLN A 71 2.58 -1.59 0.07
CA GLN A 71 3.05 -2.34 1.22
C GLN A 71 2.98 -1.45 2.47
N LYS A 72 2.31 -1.94 3.51
CA LYS A 72 2.16 -1.25 4.79
C LYS A 72 2.89 -2.03 5.87
N PHE A 73 3.47 -1.30 6.79
CA PHE A 73 4.16 -1.88 7.93
C PHE A 73 3.92 -1.03 9.17
N THR A 74 3.88 -1.67 10.33
CA THR A 74 3.72 -1.02 11.63
C THR A 74 4.55 -1.72 12.69
N THR A 75 5.01 -0.94 13.66
CA THR A 75 5.67 -1.43 14.88
C THR A 75 4.73 -1.51 16.07
N ARG A 76 3.45 -1.15 15.87
CA ARG A 76 2.40 -1.21 16.89
C ARG A 76 1.97 -2.66 17.12
N LYS A 77 1.90 -3.07 18.39
CA LYS A 77 1.56 -4.43 18.84
C LYS A 77 0.05 -4.63 19.09
N ASP A 78 -0.73 -3.56 18.98
CA ASP A 78 -2.15 -3.46 19.34
C ASP A 78 -3.10 -3.40 18.13
N ILE A 79 -2.64 -3.80 16.94
CA ILE A 79 -3.46 -3.82 15.72
C ILE A 79 -3.85 -5.27 15.41
N GLU A 80 -5.05 -5.68 15.83
CA GLU A 80 -5.58 -7.03 15.55
C GLU A 80 -6.09 -7.20 14.10
N VAL A 81 -6.35 -6.08 13.40
CA VAL A 81 -7.00 -6.10 12.08
C VAL A 81 -6.03 -5.63 11.00
N MET A 82 -5.59 -6.56 10.16
CA MET A 82 -4.75 -6.34 8.96
C MET A 82 -5.58 -5.89 7.75
N GLU A 83 -6.49 -4.95 7.94
CA GLU A 83 -7.28 -4.37 6.84
C GLU A 83 -7.04 -2.87 6.73
N ASP A 84 -7.30 -2.32 5.54
CA ASP A 84 -7.38 -0.89 5.38
C ASP A 84 -8.49 -0.38 6.30
N LEU A 85 -8.13 0.25 7.43
CA LEU A 85 -9.03 1.11 8.17
C LEU A 85 -9.48 2.20 7.20
N ASP A 86 -10.57 1.93 6.49
CA ASP A 86 -11.32 2.89 5.70
C ASP A 86 -11.87 3.90 6.71
N ASN A 87 -11.02 4.84 7.10
CA ASN A 87 -11.35 5.98 7.94
C ASN A 87 -12.31 6.86 7.12
N GLY A 88 -13.59 6.44 7.10
CA GLY A 88 -14.81 7.14 6.74
C GLY A 88 -14.65 8.43 5.96
N LYS A 89 -13.97 8.40 4.81
CA LYS A 89 -13.99 9.55 3.91
C LYS A 89 -15.37 9.53 3.24
N PRO A 90 -16.22 10.55 3.44
CA PRO A 90 -17.50 10.60 2.74
C PRO A 90 -17.24 10.67 1.23
N PRO A 91 -18.17 10.15 0.42
CA PRO A 91 -18.10 10.19 -1.04
C PRO A 91 -17.91 11.62 -1.59
#